data_AF-A0A7Y3F3Y5-F1
#
_entry.id   AF-A0A7Y3F3Y5-F1
#
_cell.length_a   1.000
_cell.length_b   1.000
_cell.length_c   1.000
_cell.angle_alpha   90.00
_cell.angle_beta   90.00
_cell.angle_gamma   90.00
#
_symmetry.space_group_name_H-M   'P 1'
#
loop_
_entity.id
_entity.type
_entity.pdbx_description
1 polymer ?
#
loop_
_entity_poly.entity_id
_entity_poly.type
_entity_poly.pdbx_seq_one_letter_code
_entity_poly.pdbx_strand_id
1 'polypeptide(L)' 'MGRLHLFELEDQGWFPAFLRNYGTDFLQFLSNKTKMYRPVVSILEKGLKKCNENRILDLGSGGGGGLLWLNS' A
#
# COMPACT_ATOMS: atom_id res chain seq x y z
N MET A 1 -0.56 -30.98 9.23
CA MET A 1 0.32 -30.41 8.19
C MET A 1 1.18 -29.33 8.83
N GLY A 2 2.49 -29.33 8.58
CA GLY A 2 3.42 -28.33 9.12
C GLY A 2 3.42 -27.04 8.30
N ARG A 3 3.59 -25.89 8.95
CA ARG A 3 3.72 -24.58 8.29
C ARG A 3 5.07 -24.48 7.59
N LEU A 4 5.07 -24.28 6.26
CA LEU A 4 6.29 -23.94 5.53
C LEU A 4 6.54 -22.43 5.66
N HIS A 5 7.64 -22.05 6.31
CA HIS A 5 8.02 -20.65 6.50
C HIS A 5 9.05 -20.23 5.46
N LEU A 6 8.56 -19.91 4.26
CA LEU A 6 9.40 -19.36 3.19
C LEU A 6 9.82 -17.92 3.52
N PHE A 7 10.90 -17.47 2.88
CA PHE A 7 11.47 -16.13 3.05
C PHE A 7 11.16 -15.24 1.85
N GLU A 8 11.14 -13.93 2.08
CA GLU A 8 11.08 -12.94 1.03
C GLU A 8 12.51 -12.65 0.54
N LEU A 9 12.68 -12.61 -0.79
CA LEU A 9 13.99 -12.32 -1.39
C LEU A 9 14.44 -10.89 -1.07
N GLU A 10 13.49 -9.94 -1.05
CA GLU A 10 13.74 -8.52 -0.78
C GLU A 10 14.17 -8.22 0.67
N ASP A 11 13.93 -9.17 1.59
CA ASP A 11 14.32 -9.07 3.00
C ASP A 11 15.75 -9.56 3.28
N GLN A 12 16.40 -10.20 2.31
CA GLN A 12 17.75 -10.71 2.50
C GLN A 12 18.76 -9.55 2.50
N GLY A 13 19.68 -9.51 3.47
CA GLY A 13 20.64 -8.42 3.60
C GLY A 13 21.60 -8.24 2.40
N TRP A 14 21.73 -9.24 1.53
CA TRP A 14 22.50 -9.17 0.29
C TRP A 14 21.68 -8.68 -0.92
N PHE A 15 20.36 -8.57 -0.78
CA PHE A 15 19.49 -8.21 -1.90
C PHE A 15 19.76 -6.77 -2.36
N PRO A 16 19.92 -6.52 -3.68
CA PRO A 16 20.28 -5.19 -4.16
C PRO A 16 19.23 -4.14 -3.79
N ALA A 17 19.65 -3.12 -3.03
CA ALA A 17 18.76 -2.07 -2.56
C ALA A 17 18.04 -1.32 -3.69
N PHE A 18 18.71 -1.09 -4.82
CA PHE A 18 18.10 -0.42 -5.98
C PHE A 18 16.95 -1.25 -6.57
N LEU A 19 17.07 -2.58 -6.59
CA LEU A 19 16.05 -3.47 -7.14
C LEU A 19 14.84 -3.55 -6.22
N ARG A 20 15.09 -3.60 -4.89
CA ARG A 20 14.04 -3.53 -3.86
C ARG A 20 13.23 -2.24 -3.97
N ASN A 21 13.92 -1.11 -4.05
CA ASN A 21 13.27 0.19 -4.19
C ASN A 21 12.49 0.28 -5.51
N TYR A 22 13.07 -0.20 -6.62
CA TYR A 22 12.40 -0.22 -7.92
C TYR A 22 11.11 -1.05 -7.90
N GLY A 23 11.06 -2.17 -7.18
CA GLY A 23 9.84 -2.95 -6.98
C GLY A 23 8.72 -2.11 -6.37
N THR A 24 9.03 -1.38 -5.30
CA THR A 24 8.07 -0.47 -4.64
C THR A 24 7.65 0.69 -5.54
N ASP A 25 8.58 1.29 -6.27
CA ASP A 25 8.33 2.39 -7.21
C ASP A 25 7.41 1.95 -8.36
N PHE A 26 7.64 0.76 -8.90
CA PHE A 26 6.80 0.20 -9.97
C PHE A 26 5.36 -0.03 -9.49
N LEU A 27 5.18 -0.61 -8.30
CA LEU A 27 3.87 -0.80 -7.70
C LEU A 27 3.16 0.53 -7.44
N GLN A 28 3.90 1.54 -6.95
CA GLN A 28 3.39 2.89 -6.78
C GLN A 28 2.91 3.47 -8.11
N PHE A 29 3.74 3.40 -9.16
CA PHE A 29 3.40 3.86 -10.50
C PHE A 29 2.13 3.17 -11.03
N LEU A 30 2.06 1.85 -10.96
CA LEU A 30 0.94 1.07 -11.46
C LEU A 30 -0.36 1.43 -10.72
N SER A 31 -0.30 1.49 -9.38
CA SER A 31 -1.42 1.88 -8.53
C SER A 31 -1.95 3.27 -8.90
N ASN A 32 -1.05 4.24 -9.04
CA ASN A 32 -1.39 5.60 -9.40
C ASN A 32 -1.97 5.70 -10.80
N LYS A 33 -1.36 5.03 -11.79
CA LYS A 33 -1.77 5.11 -13.20
C LYS A 33 -3.16 4.52 -13.45
N THR A 34 -3.50 3.46 -12.71
CA THR A 34 -4.75 2.70 -12.90
C THR A 34 -5.89 3.15 -12.00
N LYS A 35 -5.63 4.06 -11.03
CA LYS A 35 -6.58 4.44 -9.98
C LYS A 35 -7.08 3.24 -9.16
N MET A 36 -6.21 2.25 -8.95
CA MET A 36 -6.56 0.95 -8.39
C MET A 36 -7.31 1.04 -7.06
N TYR A 37 -6.94 2.01 -6.20
CA TYR A 37 -7.53 2.19 -4.88
C TYR A 37 -8.77 3.09 -4.84
N ARG A 38 -9.17 3.73 -5.95
CA ARG A 38 -10.36 4.60 -5.96
C ARG A 38 -11.63 3.94 -5.40
N PRO A 39 -11.93 2.65 -5.66
CA PRO A 39 -13.14 2.02 -5.12
C PRO A 39 -13.20 1.95 -3.59
N VAL A 40 -12.07 2.01 -2.89
CA VAL A 40 -12.01 1.91 -1.42
C VAL A 40 -12.59 3.14 -0.72
N VAL A 41 -12.68 4.29 -1.40
CA VAL A 41 -13.14 5.57 -0.83
C VAL A 41 -14.50 5.41 -0.15
N SER A 42 -15.45 4.74 -0.79
CA SER A 42 -16.78 4.52 -0.22
C SER A 42 -16.78 3.69 1.07
N ILE A 43 -15.78 2.82 1.27
CA ILE A 43 -15.62 2.01 2.47
C ILE A 43 -15.00 2.87 3.58
N LEU A 44 -13.99 3.68 3.25
CA LEU A 44 -13.36 4.62 4.18
C LEU A 44 -14.35 5.67 4.68
N GLU A 45 -15.15 6.26 3.80
CA GLU A 45 -16.19 7.24 4.16
C GLU A 45 -17.21 6.65 5.15
N LYS A 46 -17.63 5.39 4.94
CA LYS A 46 -18.53 4.69 5.87
C LYS A 46 -17.89 4.52 7.24
N GLY A 47 -16.61 4.15 7.28
CA GLY A 47 -15.85 4.03 8.53
C GLY A 47 -15.74 5.35 9.27
N LEU A 48 -15.29 6.39 8.57
CA LEU A 48 -15.13 7.76 9.09
C LEU A 48 -16.44 8.32 9.66
N LYS A 49 -17.56 8.16 8.94
CA LYS A 49 -18.89 8.56 9.43
C LYS A 49 -19.31 7.78 10.67
N LYS A 50 -18.99 6.49 10.75
CA LYS A 50 -19.37 5.64 11.89
C LYS A 50 -18.59 5.99 13.16
N CYS A 51 -17.32 6.37 13.05
CA CYS A 51 -16.52 6.79 14.20
C CYS A 51 -16.55 8.31 14.46
N ASN A 52 -17.26 9.08 13.62
CA ASN A 52 -17.30 10.54 13.69
C ASN A 52 -15.90 11.18 13.63
N GLU A 53 -15.05 10.65 12.74
CA GLU A 53 -13.70 11.14 12.51
C GLU A 53 -13.54 11.65 11.07
N ASN A 54 -12.58 12.55 10.87
CA ASN A 54 -12.19 13.05 9.55
C ASN A 54 -10.70 12.87 9.25
N ARG A 55 -10.00 12.10 10.10
CA ARG A 55 -8.57 11.84 9.98
C ARG A 55 -8.31 10.38 9.68
N ILE A 56 -7.41 10.14 8.74
CA ILE A 56 -6.86 8.81 8.44
C ILE A 56 -5.38 8.87 8.82
N LEU A 57 -4.95 7.91 9.64
CA LEU A 57 -3.53 7.69 9.94
C LEU A 57 -3.03 6.53 9.09
N ASP A 58 -2.02 6.80 8.27
CA ASP A 58 -1.31 5.77 7.53
C ASP A 58 -0.16 5.21 8.38
N LEU A 59 -0.12 3.90 8.54
CA LEU A 59 0.89 3.19 9.34
C LEU A 59 1.99 2.53 8.50
N GLY A 60 1.85 2.50 7.17
CA GLY A 60 2.76 1.72 6.34
C GLY A 60 2.42 1.64 4.85
N SER A 61 2.03 2.74 4.20
CA SER A 61 1.73 2.74 2.76
C SER A 61 2.95 2.50 1.86
N GLY A 62 4.16 2.41 2.42
CA GLY A 62 5.40 2.20 1.67
C GLY A 62 5.60 3.31 0.64
N GLY A 63 5.47 2.98 -0.65
CA GLY A 63 5.51 3.94 -1.74
C GLY A 63 4.33 4.92 -1.79
N GLY A 64 3.30 4.83 -0.95
CA GLY A 64 2.23 5.84 -0.86
C GLY A 64 1.26 5.92 -2.06
N GLY A 65 1.41 5.06 -3.07
CA GLY A 65 0.65 5.13 -4.33
C GLY A 65 -0.86 4.83 -4.22
N GLY A 66 -1.34 4.30 -3.09
CA GLY A 66 -2.77 4.14 -2.86
C GLY A 66 -3.48 5.40 -2.36
N LEU A 67 -2.72 6.33 -1.77
CA LEU A 67 -3.27 7.50 -1.08
C LEU A 67 -3.68 8.63 -2.03
N LEU A 68 -3.03 8.74 -3.19
CA LEU A 68 -3.23 9.84 -4.14
C LEU A 68 -4.70 10.01 -4.57
N TRP A 69 -5.41 8.91 -4.72
CA TRP A 69 -6.80 8.89 -5.19
C TRP A 69 -7.85 8.95 -4.07
N LEU A 70 -7.45 9.10 -2.81
CA LEU A 70 -8.38 9.15 -1.69
C LEU A 70 -9.14 10.47 -1.56
N ASN A 71 -8.68 11.52 -2.23
CA ASN A 71 -9.28 12.86 -2.22
C ASN A 71 -9.87 13.24 -3.59
N SER A 72 -10.33 12.26 -4.39
CA SER A 72 -10.75 12.44 -5.80
C SER A 72 -12.21 12.15 -6.06
#